data_AF-A0A7W9IML6-F1
#
_entry.id   AF-A0A7W9IML6-F1
#
_cell.length_a   1.000
_cell.length_b   1.000
_cell.length_c   1.000
_cell.angle_alpha   90.00
_cell.angle_beta   90.00
_cell.angle_gamma   90.00
#
_symmetry.space_group_name_H-M   'P 1'
#
loop_
_entity.id
_entity.type
_entity.pdbx_description
1 polymer ?
#
loop_
_entity_poly.entity_id
_entity_poly.type
_entity_poly.pdbx_seq_one_letter_code
_entity_poly.pdbx_strand_id
1 'polypeptide(L)'
;MRLSSRLGRLDRRLFAMVAGARLRGLERVVPALSRAADNSLLWAGLAGALAVSGRRPLRRAATRSLLAVSLASPLVNLVGKQAFGRNRPSVDGLPLPRLVRMPTSASFPSGHSASAAAFATAVALEAPRAVATPVAVLAAAVCFSRVYTGVHYPGDVLAGAGIGLAAGLLTRRIWPDASEAGHARAAVTAPSARLDPEGEGTVAVVDSSAGDAASVAGTLGAALPDAEIVEVEPGADLADAVRRAASRAKVLAVAGGDDMVNFAAQETAGGVTPLLVVPAGTTGHFARTLGVESAEEAVAAYRGGDVVAVDVAEVAGRTFVNTASLGVYPEVVKRRERRQGRIGKWPALFWAMAEVLGPGGAQPVALVVDGVPRRVWMIVVGNCRYEARGAAPTRRQRLEDGLLDIRVLAAADRLPRLRVFLSLLAGRVKLSRHYQQWQADTLRVSSPSGRLALARDGETFEVSGEAEFTKRPRSLLVIRPGG
;
A
#
# COMPACT_ATOMS: atom_id res chain seq x y z
N MET A 1 -11.26 -9.84 -43.28
CA MET A 1 -12.32 -10.88 -43.21
C MET A 1 -11.82 -12.34 -43.09
N ARG A 2 -10.70 -12.77 -43.69
CA ARG A 2 -10.24 -14.18 -43.64
C ARG A 2 -9.70 -14.65 -42.27
N LEU A 3 -9.13 -13.76 -41.46
CA LEU A 3 -8.57 -14.12 -40.14
C LEU A 3 -9.65 -14.36 -39.07
N SER A 4 -10.64 -13.47 -38.97
CA SER A 4 -11.78 -13.59 -38.05
C SER A 4 -12.60 -14.87 -38.30
N SER A 5 -12.83 -15.22 -39.57
CA SER A 5 -13.52 -16.48 -39.92
C SER A 5 -12.70 -17.74 -39.62
N ARG A 6 -11.36 -17.68 -39.70
CA ARG A 6 -10.46 -18.78 -39.28
C ARG A 6 -10.46 -18.95 -37.75
N LEU A 7 -10.37 -17.84 -37.00
CA LEU A 7 -10.41 -17.85 -35.54
C LEU A 7 -11.74 -18.39 -35.02
N GLY A 8 -12.88 -17.94 -35.58
CA GLY A 8 -14.19 -18.45 -35.18
C GLY A 8 -14.40 -19.95 -35.47
N ARG A 9 -13.80 -20.49 -36.54
CA ARG A 9 -13.82 -21.94 -36.81
C ARG A 9 -12.96 -22.72 -35.83
N LEU A 10 -11.77 -22.22 -35.50
CA LEU A 10 -10.90 -22.84 -34.50
C LEU A 10 -11.58 -22.87 -33.13
N ASP A 11 -12.18 -21.76 -32.73
CA ASP A 11 -12.86 -21.60 -31.44
C ASP A 11 -14.03 -22.60 -31.28
N ARG A 12 -14.82 -22.79 -32.35
CA ARG A 12 -15.88 -23.82 -32.39
C ARG A 12 -15.33 -25.25 -32.36
N ARG A 13 -14.23 -25.53 -33.07
CA ARG A 13 -13.59 -26.86 -33.05
C ARG A 13 -13.05 -27.21 -31.66
N LEU A 14 -12.37 -26.27 -31.01
CA LEU A 14 -11.86 -26.43 -29.66
C LEU A 14 -12.99 -26.58 -28.65
N PHE A 15 -14.05 -25.78 -28.78
CA PHE A 15 -15.26 -25.96 -27.98
C PHE A 15 -15.83 -27.38 -28.13
N ALA A 16 -16.04 -27.86 -29.36
CA ALA A 16 -16.60 -29.18 -29.61
C ALA A 16 -15.72 -30.31 -29.05
N MET A 17 -14.39 -30.17 -29.15
CA MET A 17 -13.43 -31.12 -28.57
C MET A 17 -13.55 -31.18 -27.03
N VAL A 18 -13.57 -30.02 -26.37
CA VAL A 18 -13.60 -29.94 -24.90
C VAL A 18 -14.96 -30.32 -24.35
N ALA A 19 -16.04 -29.78 -24.91
CA ALA A 19 -17.41 -30.08 -24.49
C ALA A 19 -17.81 -31.53 -24.82
N GLY A 20 -17.27 -32.08 -25.91
CA GLY A 20 -17.49 -33.47 -26.34
C GLY A 20 -16.69 -34.52 -25.56
N ALA A 21 -15.65 -34.12 -24.81
CA ALA A 21 -14.83 -35.04 -24.03
C ALA A 21 -15.64 -35.73 -22.91
N ARG A 22 -15.47 -37.05 -22.72
CA ARG A 22 -16.11 -37.81 -21.63
C ARG A 22 -15.08 -38.22 -20.58
N LEU A 23 -14.89 -37.35 -19.60
CA LEU A 23 -13.94 -37.56 -18.51
C LEU A 23 -14.68 -38.02 -17.25
N ARG A 24 -14.37 -39.23 -16.78
CA ARG A 24 -14.99 -39.83 -15.59
C ARG A 24 -14.76 -38.94 -14.36
N GLY A 25 -15.80 -38.76 -13.53
CA GLY A 25 -15.76 -37.93 -12.31
C GLY A 25 -15.96 -36.43 -12.53
N LEU A 26 -15.47 -35.85 -13.64
CA LEU A 26 -15.63 -34.42 -13.94
C LEU A 26 -17.08 -34.00 -14.18
N GLU A 27 -17.95 -34.94 -14.52
CA GLU A 27 -19.39 -34.69 -14.73
C GLU A 27 -20.12 -34.22 -13.47
N ARG A 28 -19.61 -34.53 -12.28
CA ARG A 28 -20.17 -34.06 -10.99
C ARG A 28 -19.41 -32.86 -10.44
N VAL A 29 -18.09 -32.90 -10.54
CA VAL A 29 -17.20 -31.89 -9.95
C VAL A 29 -17.26 -30.56 -10.72
N VAL A 30 -17.28 -30.60 -12.05
CA VAL A 30 -17.18 -29.38 -12.87
C VAL A 30 -18.44 -28.51 -12.77
N PRO A 31 -19.69 -29.05 -12.80
CA PRO A 31 -20.87 -28.24 -12.56
C PRO A 31 -20.92 -27.65 -11.14
N ALA A 32 -20.47 -28.40 -10.12
CA ALA A 32 -20.40 -27.89 -8.76
C ALA A 32 -19.39 -26.74 -8.63
N LEU A 33 -18.20 -26.89 -9.21
CA LEU A 33 -17.17 -25.84 -9.28
C LEU A 33 -17.69 -24.60 -10.02
N SER A 34 -18.39 -24.80 -11.15
CA SER A 34 -18.96 -23.69 -11.90
C SER A 34 -20.03 -22.93 -11.10
N ARG A 35 -20.86 -23.61 -10.31
CA ARG A 35 -21.83 -22.96 -9.42
C ARG A 35 -21.17 -22.22 -8.26
N ALA A 36 -20.14 -22.80 -7.66
CA ALA A 36 -19.38 -22.14 -6.59
C ALA A 36 -18.72 -20.83 -7.08
N ALA A 37 -18.31 -20.79 -8.35
CA ALA A 37 -17.73 -19.61 -8.98
C ALA A 37 -18.77 -18.51 -9.32
N ASP A 38 -20.07 -18.77 -9.19
CA ASP A 38 -21.11 -17.77 -9.44
C ASP A 38 -21.05 -16.62 -8.42
N ASN A 39 -21.38 -15.41 -8.88
CA ASN A 39 -21.37 -14.18 -8.10
C ASN A 39 -20.03 -13.89 -7.38
N SER A 40 -18.93 -14.50 -7.83
CA SER A 40 -17.61 -14.43 -7.18
C SER A 40 -17.59 -14.93 -5.73
N LEU A 41 -18.54 -15.77 -5.31
CA LEU A 41 -18.62 -16.28 -3.94
C LEU A 41 -17.41 -17.14 -3.56
N LEU A 42 -16.94 -18.00 -4.46
CA LEU A 42 -15.70 -18.76 -4.29
C LEU A 42 -14.51 -17.84 -3.96
N TRP A 43 -14.37 -16.74 -4.70
CA TRP A 43 -13.26 -15.79 -4.54
C TRP A 43 -13.41 -14.97 -3.26
N ALA A 44 -14.63 -14.58 -2.89
CA ALA A 44 -14.91 -13.89 -1.63
C ALA A 44 -14.58 -14.78 -0.42
N GLY A 45 -14.98 -16.05 -0.44
CA GLY A 45 -14.65 -17.01 0.62
C GLY A 45 -13.13 -17.24 0.75
N LEU A 46 -12.43 -17.40 -0.38
CA LEU A 46 -10.98 -17.57 -0.39
C LEU A 46 -10.25 -16.30 0.11
N ALA A 47 -10.72 -15.11 -0.27
CA ALA A 47 -10.21 -13.85 0.30
C ALA A 47 -10.42 -13.79 1.82
N GLY A 48 -11.59 -14.22 2.32
CA GLY A 48 -11.87 -14.32 3.75
C GLY A 48 -10.88 -15.24 4.48
N ALA A 49 -10.64 -16.44 3.95
CA ALA A 49 -9.67 -17.37 4.52
C ALA A 49 -8.24 -16.80 4.54
N LEU A 50 -7.81 -16.15 3.44
CA LEU A 50 -6.53 -15.46 3.38
C LEU A 50 -6.44 -14.31 4.38
N ALA A 51 -7.52 -13.57 4.59
CA ALA A 51 -7.58 -12.45 5.53
C ALA A 51 -7.51 -12.85 7.01
N VAL A 52 -8.04 -14.03 7.36
CA VAL A 52 -8.09 -14.53 8.75
C VAL A 52 -6.82 -15.31 9.14
N SER A 53 -5.98 -15.69 8.17
CA SER A 53 -4.77 -16.50 8.38
C SER A 53 -3.70 -15.92 9.33
N GLY A 54 -3.87 -14.71 9.86
CA GLY A 54 -2.87 -13.99 10.69
C GLY A 54 -1.64 -13.50 9.92
N ARG A 55 -1.35 -14.07 8.75
CA ARG A 55 -0.16 -13.77 7.94
C ARG A 55 -0.38 -12.55 7.07
N ARG A 56 0.43 -11.51 7.29
CA ARG A 56 0.37 -10.23 6.56
C ARG A 56 0.42 -10.35 5.03
N PRO A 57 1.28 -11.21 4.41
CA PRO A 57 1.28 -11.39 2.95
C PRO A 57 -0.05 -11.94 2.43
N LEU A 58 -0.70 -12.82 3.18
CA LEU A 58 -1.99 -13.40 2.82
C LEU A 58 -3.14 -12.40 3.00
N ARG A 59 -3.09 -11.57 4.05
CA ARG A 59 -4.04 -10.45 4.23
C ARG A 59 -3.94 -9.44 3.10
N ARG A 60 -2.72 -9.11 2.66
CA ARG A 60 -2.48 -8.26 1.49
C ARG A 60 -2.97 -8.91 0.19
N ALA A 61 -2.72 -10.22 0.03
CA ALA A 61 -3.24 -10.99 -1.10
C ALA A 61 -4.77 -10.91 -1.15
N ALA A 62 -5.45 -11.05 -0.01
CA ALA A 62 -6.91 -10.95 0.09
C ALA A 62 -7.42 -9.58 -0.38
N THR A 63 -6.91 -8.48 0.19
CA THR A 63 -7.36 -7.12 -0.16
C THR A 63 -7.10 -6.79 -1.63
N ARG A 64 -5.89 -7.14 -2.12
CA ARG A 64 -5.50 -6.89 -3.51
C ARG A 64 -6.33 -7.71 -4.50
N SER A 65 -6.68 -8.94 -4.14
CA SER A 65 -7.52 -9.80 -4.97
C SER A 65 -8.94 -9.30 -5.07
N LEU A 66 -9.52 -8.81 -3.97
CA LEU A 66 -10.84 -8.16 -3.99
C LEU A 66 -10.83 -6.90 -4.86
N LEU A 67 -9.78 -6.08 -4.76
CA LEU A 67 -9.61 -4.91 -5.62
C LEU A 67 -9.50 -5.31 -7.10
N ALA A 68 -8.68 -6.30 -7.43
CA ALA A 68 -8.49 -6.79 -8.79
C ALA A 68 -9.81 -7.32 -9.41
N VAL A 69 -10.57 -8.11 -8.65
CA VAL A 69 -11.89 -8.63 -9.08
C VAL A 69 -12.89 -7.49 -9.27
N SER A 70 -12.88 -6.49 -8.38
CA SER A 70 -13.74 -5.31 -8.47
C SER A 70 -13.43 -4.42 -9.67
N LEU A 71 -12.18 -4.42 -10.15
CA LEU A 71 -11.78 -3.76 -11.40
C LEU A 71 -12.19 -4.59 -12.64
N ALA A 72 -11.99 -5.91 -12.60
CA ALA A 72 -12.23 -6.79 -13.75
C ALA A 72 -13.73 -6.93 -14.08
N SER A 73 -14.59 -7.08 -13.06
CA SER A 73 -16.00 -7.41 -13.25
C SER A 73 -16.82 -6.33 -13.98
N PRO A 74 -16.71 -5.02 -13.63
CA PRO A 74 -17.41 -3.96 -14.37
C PRO A 74 -16.89 -3.81 -15.80
N LEU A 75 -15.59 -3.95 -16.04
CA LEU A 75 -15.01 -3.87 -17.39
C LEU A 75 -15.59 -4.95 -18.30
N VAL A 76 -15.76 -6.17 -17.81
CA VAL A 76 -16.37 -7.25 -18.60
C VAL A 76 -17.88 -7.05 -18.77
N ASN A 77 -18.60 -6.77 -17.68
CA ASN A 77 -20.07 -6.79 -17.70
C ASN A 77 -20.69 -5.53 -18.32
N LEU A 78 -20.10 -4.36 -18.12
CA LEU A 78 -20.64 -3.09 -18.61
C LEU A 78 -20.06 -2.72 -19.97
N VAL A 79 -18.77 -2.95 -20.21
CA VAL A 79 -18.12 -2.51 -21.46
C VAL A 79 -18.03 -3.68 -22.44
N GLY A 80 -17.45 -4.80 -22.02
CA GLY A 80 -17.22 -5.95 -22.91
C GLY A 80 -18.51 -6.56 -23.46
N LYS A 81 -19.46 -6.89 -22.59
CA LYS A 81 -20.70 -7.56 -23.01
C LYS A 81 -21.62 -6.70 -23.87
N GLN A 82 -21.65 -5.38 -23.65
CA GLN A 82 -22.46 -4.45 -24.44
C GLN A 82 -21.85 -4.18 -25.82
N ALA A 83 -20.53 -4.26 -25.95
CA ALA A 83 -19.83 -3.92 -27.20
C ALA A 83 -19.85 -5.04 -28.27
N PHE A 84 -19.90 -6.31 -27.88
CA PHE A 84 -19.66 -7.43 -28.82
C PHE A 84 -20.85 -8.34 -29.09
N GLY A 85 -21.85 -8.41 -28.20
CA GLY A 85 -23.13 -9.11 -28.46
C GLY A 85 -23.02 -10.58 -28.89
N ARG A 86 -21.91 -11.29 -28.58
CA ARG A 86 -21.67 -12.65 -29.09
C ARG A 86 -22.64 -13.66 -28.47
N ASN A 87 -23.33 -14.42 -29.32
CA ASN A 87 -24.18 -15.54 -28.92
C ASN A 87 -23.38 -16.63 -28.22
N ARG A 88 -23.98 -17.27 -27.21
CA ARG A 88 -23.40 -18.41 -26.49
C ARG A 88 -23.29 -19.65 -27.39
N PRO A 89 -22.42 -20.63 -27.06
CA PRO A 89 -22.43 -21.91 -27.75
C PRO A 89 -23.80 -22.58 -27.67
N SER A 90 -24.23 -23.22 -28.77
CA SER A 90 -25.37 -24.15 -28.69
C SER A 90 -24.95 -25.36 -27.86
N VAL A 91 -25.84 -25.74 -26.94
CA VAL A 91 -25.68 -26.91 -26.08
C VAL A 91 -26.51 -28.10 -26.58
N ASP A 92 -27.12 -27.95 -27.75
CA ASP A 92 -27.93 -29.00 -28.38
C ASP A 92 -27.02 -30.19 -28.72
N GLY A 93 -27.32 -31.35 -28.13
CA GLY A 93 -26.50 -32.57 -28.25
C GLY A 93 -25.44 -32.78 -27.17
N LEU A 94 -25.32 -31.90 -26.16
CA LEU A 94 -24.50 -32.18 -24.97
C LEU A 94 -25.25 -33.07 -23.96
N PRO A 95 -24.57 -33.94 -23.19
CA PRO A 95 -25.21 -34.74 -22.15
C PRO A 95 -25.85 -33.88 -21.04
N LEU A 96 -27.12 -34.14 -20.71
CA LEU A 96 -27.90 -33.47 -19.65
C LEU A 96 -27.20 -33.29 -18.28
N PRO A 97 -26.38 -34.21 -17.74
CA PRO A 97 -25.75 -34.00 -16.43
C PRO A 97 -24.74 -32.83 -16.37
N ARG A 98 -24.37 -32.21 -17.51
CA ARG A 98 -23.36 -31.15 -17.60
C ARG A 98 -23.93 -29.75 -17.69
N LEU A 99 -25.25 -29.61 -17.74
CA LEU A 99 -25.93 -28.33 -17.91
C LEU A 99 -25.93 -27.55 -16.60
N VAL A 100 -25.28 -26.39 -16.60
CA VAL A 100 -25.48 -25.33 -15.59
C VAL A 100 -26.51 -24.33 -16.11
N ARG A 101 -27.14 -23.56 -15.21
CA ARG A 101 -28.13 -22.54 -15.62
C ARG A 101 -27.50 -21.58 -16.65
N MET A 102 -28.08 -21.54 -17.85
CA MET A 102 -27.57 -20.69 -18.93
C MET A 102 -27.76 -19.20 -18.59
N PRO A 103 -26.70 -18.38 -18.62
CA PRO A 103 -26.85 -16.96 -18.34
C PRO A 103 -27.53 -16.22 -19.50
N THR A 104 -28.39 -15.26 -19.18
CA THR A 104 -29.15 -14.44 -20.15
C THR A 104 -28.31 -13.33 -20.81
N SER A 105 -27.13 -13.03 -20.27
CA SER A 105 -26.21 -12.02 -20.82
C SER A 105 -25.29 -12.57 -21.92
N ALA A 106 -24.74 -11.68 -22.75
CA ALA A 106 -23.81 -12.00 -23.85
C ALA A 106 -22.64 -12.93 -23.43
N SER A 107 -22.17 -13.75 -24.37
CA SER A 107 -21.11 -14.74 -24.15
C SER A 107 -19.72 -14.12 -23.99
N PHE A 108 -19.42 -13.05 -24.74
CA PHE A 108 -18.09 -12.47 -24.79
C PHE A 108 -18.01 -11.14 -24.03
N PRO A 109 -16.94 -10.89 -23.25
CA PRO A 109 -15.97 -11.85 -22.72
C PRO A 109 -16.50 -12.57 -21.47
N SER A 110 -15.84 -13.66 -21.04
CA SER A 110 -16.28 -14.43 -19.87
C SER A 110 -15.95 -13.74 -18.54
N GLY A 111 -16.98 -13.40 -17.77
CA GLY A 111 -16.84 -12.75 -16.45
C GLY A 111 -16.19 -13.65 -15.40
N HIS A 112 -16.57 -14.93 -15.33
CA HIS A 112 -15.97 -15.89 -14.40
C HIS A 112 -14.47 -16.07 -14.64
N SER A 113 -14.06 -16.17 -15.91
CA SER A 113 -12.64 -16.25 -16.28
C SER A 113 -11.87 -14.98 -15.93
N ALA A 114 -12.49 -13.81 -16.09
CA ALA A 114 -11.90 -12.55 -15.68
C ALA A 114 -11.70 -12.48 -14.17
N SER A 115 -12.72 -12.76 -13.36
CA SER A 115 -12.58 -12.78 -11.90
C SER A 115 -11.55 -13.80 -11.43
N ALA A 116 -11.54 -15.00 -12.01
CA ALA A 116 -10.58 -16.06 -11.67
C ALA A 116 -9.14 -15.64 -11.93
N ALA A 117 -8.86 -15.10 -13.12
CA ALA A 117 -7.52 -14.65 -13.49
C ALA A 117 -7.08 -13.41 -12.70
N ALA A 118 -7.99 -12.46 -12.42
CA ALA A 118 -7.68 -11.29 -11.59
C ALA A 118 -7.30 -11.71 -10.17
N PHE A 119 -8.08 -12.61 -9.56
CA PHE A 119 -7.82 -13.12 -8.22
C PHE A 119 -6.48 -13.86 -8.17
N ALA A 120 -6.27 -14.85 -9.04
CA ALA A 120 -5.03 -15.63 -9.05
C ALA A 120 -3.79 -14.77 -9.31
N THR A 121 -3.89 -13.79 -10.20
CA THR A 121 -2.80 -12.82 -10.45
C THR A 121 -2.48 -12.02 -9.19
N ALA A 122 -3.50 -11.47 -8.52
CA ALA A 122 -3.30 -10.69 -7.31
C ALA A 122 -2.72 -11.51 -6.14
N VAL A 123 -3.14 -12.76 -5.98
CA VAL A 123 -2.53 -13.70 -5.02
C VAL A 123 -1.07 -13.96 -5.38
N ALA A 124 -0.74 -14.19 -6.65
CA ALA A 124 0.63 -14.45 -7.09
C ALA A 124 1.60 -13.27 -6.87
N LEU A 125 1.07 -12.05 -6.75
CA LEU A 125 1.86 -10.84 -6.46
C LEU A 125 2.17 -10.64 -4.97
N GLU A 126 1.46 -11.31 -4.07
CA GLU A 126 1.53 -11.06 -2.63
C GLU A 126 1.85 -12.32 -1.81
N ALA A 127 1.39 -13.49 -2.24
CA ALA A 127 1.47 -14.73 -1.49
C ALA A 127 2.67 -15.58 -1.93
N PRO A 128 3.24 -16.41 -1.02
CA PRO A 128 4.28 -17.35 -1.38
C PRO A 128 3.78 -18.35 -2.43
N ARG A 129 4.70 -18.93 -3.22
CA ARG A 129 4.38 -19.89 -4.30
C ARG A 129 3.54 -21.07 -3.82
N ALA A 130 3.71 -21.51 -2.57
CA ALA A 130 2.92 -22.57 -1.93
C ALA A 130 1.41 -22.25 -1.87
N VAL A 131 1.03 -20.97 -1.79
CA VAL A 131 -0.37 -20.52 -1.81
C VAL A 131 -0.78 -20.10 -3.22
N ALA A 132 0.08 -19.38 -3.94
CA ALA A 132 -0.24 -18.89 -5.28
C ALA A 132 -0.48 -20.01 -6.31
N THR A 133 0.27 -21.10 -6.23
CA THR A 133 0.18 -22.21 -7.19
C THR A 133 -1.17 -22.93 -7.12
N PRO A 134 -1.65 -23.39 -5.94
CA PRO A 134 -2.99 -23.96 -5.82
C PRO A 134 -4.11 -23.02 -6.30
N VAL A 135 -4.01 -21.72 -6.00
CA VAL A 135 -5.00 -20.73 -6.43
C VAL A 135 -5.00 -20.57 -7.96
N ALA A 136 -3.83 -20.57 -8.59
CA ALA A 136 -3.72 -20.51 -10.05
C ALA A 136 -4.31 -21.77 -10.72
N VAL A 137 -4.09 -22.95 -10.14
CA VAL A 137 -4.69 -24.21 -10.60
C VAL A 137 -6.22 -24.15 -10.47
N LEU A 138 -6.74 -23.66 -9.35
CA LEU A 138 -8.18 -23.47 -9.16
C LEU A 138 -8.77 -22.50 -10.19
N ALA A 139 -8.11 -21.37 -10.46
CA ALA A 139 -8.53 -20.42 -11.48
C ALA A 139 -8.53 -21.03 -12.90
N ALA A 140 -7.52 -21.83 -13.24
CA ALA A 140 -7.49 -22.58 -14.50
C ALA A 140 -8.62 -23.60 -14.59
N ALA A 141 -8.94 -24.30 -13.48
CA ALA A 141 -10.06 -25.24 -13.42
C ALA A 141 -11.41 -24.53 -13.60
N VAL A 142 -11.59 -23.34 -13.01
CA VAL A 142 -12.78 -22.51 -13.25
C VAL A 142 -12.87 -22.11 -14.72
N CYS A 143 -11.78 -21.64 -15.35
CA CYS A 143 -11.75 -21.33 -16.79
C CYS A 143 -12.12 -22.54 -17.65
N PHE A 144 -11.56 -23.72 -17.37
CA PHE A 144 -11.89 -24.96 -18.05
C PHE A 144 -13.37 -25.32 -17.89
N SER A 145 -13.92 -25.17 -16.69
CA SER A 145 -15.34 -25.46 -16.41
C SER A 145 -16.30 -24.70 -17.33
N ARG A 146 -15.95 -23.46 -17.72
CA ARG A 146 -16.80 -22.62 -18.57
C ARG A 146 -16.88 -23.10 -20.03
N VAL A 147 -15.83 -23.79 -20.50
CA VAL A 147 -15.86 -24.43 -21.82
C VAL A 147 -16.53 -25.79 -21.72
N TYR A 148 -16.17 -26.59 -20.72
CA TYR A 148 -16.67 -27.95 -20.55
C TYR A 148 -18.19 -28.03 -20.30
N THR A 149 -18.76 -27.07 -19.57
CA THR A 149 -20.21 -26.99 -19.29
C THR A 149 -21.02 -26.37 -20.43
N GLY A 150 -20.40 -25.99 -21.54
CA GLY A 150 -21.12 -25.51 -22.72
C GLY A 150 -21.47 -24.01 -22.72
N VAL A 151 -21.10 -23.27 -21.68
CA VAL A 151 -21.57 -21.89 -21.46
C VAL A 151 -20.77 -20.81 -22.20
N HIS A 152 -19.53 -21.09 -22.59
CA HIS A 152 -18.64 -20.15 -23.28
C HIS A 152 -17.72 -20.86 -24.30
N TYR A 153 -17.31 -20.12 -25.33
CA TYR A 153 -16.24 -20.57 -26.22
C TYR A 153 -14.85 -20.36 -25.57
N PRO A 154 -13.82 -21.15 -25.93
CA PRO A 154 -12.44 -20.94 -25.49
C PRO A 154 -11.94 -19.50 -25.66
N GLY A 155 -12.27 -18.84 -26.77
CA GLY A 155 -11.93 -17.44 -27.03
C GLY A 155 -12.56 -16.47 -26.03
N ASP A 156 -13.79 -16.74 -25.58
CA ASP A 156 -14.46 -15.92 -24.55
C ASP A 156 -13.74 -16.03 -23.20
N VAL A 157 -13.24 -17.23 -22.88
CA VAL A 157 -12.48 -17.56 -21.67
C VAL A 157 -11.10 -16.93 -21.71
N LEU A 158 -10.36 -17.02 -22.83
CA LEU A 158 -9.04 -16.41 -22.99
C LEU A 158 -9.11 -14.89 -22.91
N ALA A 159 -10.11 -14.27 -23.56
CA ALA A 159 -10.31 -12.83 -23.47
C ALA A 159 -10.66 -12.38 -22.04
N GLY A 160 -11.56 -13.12 -21.37
CA GLY A 160 -11.88 -12.87 -19.96
C GLY A 160 -10.64 -12.98 -19.07
N ALA A 161 -9.87 -14.07 -19.19
CA ALA A 161 -8.64 -14.27 -18.42
C ALA A 161 -7.59 -13.18 -18.69
N GLY A 162 -7.45 -12.71 -19.94
CA GLY A 162 -6.58 -11.59 -20.28
C GLY A 162 -6.98 -10.29 -19.61
N ILE A 163 -8.28 -9.96 -19.57
CA ILE A 163 -8.79 -8.80 -18.83
C ILE A 163 -8.52 -8.93 -17.33
N GLY A 164 -8.75 -10.12 -16.77
CA GLY A 164 -8.47 -10.42 -15.37
C GLY A 164 -6.99 -10.26 -15.01
N LEU A 165 -6.09 -10.83 -15.81
CA LEU A 165 -4.65 -10.68 -15.67
C LEU A 165 -4.24 -9.20 -15.71
N ALA A 166 -4.75 -8.45 -16.67
CA ALA A 166 -4.47 -7.01 -16.78
C ALA A 166 -4.97 -6.23 -15.56
N ALA A 167 -6.17 -6.53 -15.05
CA ALA A 167 -6.71 -5.91 -13.84
C ALA A 167 -5.86 -6.25 -12.60
N GLY A 168 -5.44 -7.52 -12.45
CA GLY A 168 -4.52 -7.95 -11.40
C GLY A 168 -3.18 -7.23 -11.45
N LEU A 169 -2.54 -7.15 -12.63
CA LEU A 169 -1.28 -6.43 -12.82
C LEU A 169 -1.43 -4.91 -12.62
N LEU A 170 -2.58 -4.33 -12.99
CA LEU A 170 -2.86 -2.91 -12.76
C LEU A 170 -2.86 -2.58 -11.26
N THR A 171 -3.21 -3.54 -10.39
CA THR A 171 -3.08 -3.32 -8.95
C THR A 171 -1.64 -3.04 -8.51
N ARG A 172 -0.59 -3.50 -9.23
CA ARG A 172 0.82 -3.14 -8.95
C ARG A 172 1.10 -1.64 -9.10
N ARG A 173 0.34 -0.96 -9.96
CA ARG A 173 0.46 0.48 -10.17
C ARG A 173 -0.23 1.28 -9.07
N ILE A 174 -1.19 0.67 -8.37
CA ILE A 174 -1.98 1.34 -7.32
C ILE A 174 -1.40 0.98 -5.94
N TRP A 175 -0.90 -0.25 -5.80
CA TRP A 175 -0.41 -0.86 -4.58
C TRP A 175 0.93 -1.56 -4.87
N PRO A 176 2.08 -1.16 -4.29
CA PRO A 176 3.37 -1.81 -4.53
C PRO A 176 3.46 -3.22 -3.93
N ASP A 177 4.29 -4.12 -4.49
CA ASP A 177 4.47 -5.50 -4.00
C ASP A 177 5.25 -5.58 -2.68
N ALA A 178 4.99 -6.61 -1.87
CA ALA A 178 5.75 -6.88 -0.65
C ALA A 178 7.21 -7.29 -0.92
N SER A 179 7.47 -8.04 -2.00
CA SER A 179 8.80 -8.58 -2.33
C SER A 179 9.78 -7.56 -2.91
N GLU A 180 9.30 -6.38 -3.33
CA GLU A 180 10.16 -5.27 -3.76
C GLU A 180 10.57 -4.34 -2.60
N ALA A 181 10.17 -4.64 -1.36
CA ALA A 181 10.56 -3.92 -0.15
C ALA A 181 12.02 -4.23 0.27
N GLY A 182 12.96 -4.18 -0.67
CA GLY A 182 14.38 -4.20 -0.32
C GLY A 182 14.73 -2.96 0.52
N HIS A 183 15.56 -3.16 1.54
CA HIS A 183 15.99 -2.14 2.50
C HIS A 183 16.51 -0.88 1.79
N ALA A 184 16.15 0.29 2.31
CA ALA A 184 16.78 1.51 1.83
C ALA A 184 18.28 1.44 2.16
N ARG A 185 19.14 1.91 1.25
CA ARG A 185 20.55 2.12 1.57
C ARG A 185 20.67 3.22 2.62
N ALA A 186 21.70 3.14 3.44
CA ALA A 186 22.05 4.09 4.48
C ALA A 186 23.59 4.13 4.58
N ALA A 187 24.15 5.20 5.13
CA ALA A 187 25.59 5.30 5.33
C ALA A 187 25.98 4.43 6.53
N VAL A 188 26.84 3.43 6.30
CA VAL A 188 27.41 2.64 7.38
C VAL A 188 28.42 3.49 8.13
N THR A 189 28.19 3.68 9.43
CA THR A 189 29.21 4.15 10.37
C THR A 189 30.05 2.93 10.78
N ALA A 190 31.36 2.97 10.52
CA ALA A 190 32.29 1.87 10.85
C ALA A 190 32.25 1.48 12.34
N PRO A 191 32.79 0.30 12.70
CA PRO A 191 32.02 -0.79 13.30
C PRO A 191 31.23 -0.35 14.54
N SER A 192 30.00 -0.87 14.63
CA SER A 192 29.11 -0.81 15.78
C SER A 192 29.89 -0.73 17.09
N ALA A 193 29.70 0.36 17.84
CA ALA A 193 29.93 0.30 19.27
C ALA A 193 29.20 -0.97 19.73
N ARG A 194 29.95 -1.95 20.27
CA ARG A 194 29.38 -3.25 20.63
C ARG A 194 28.23 -2.98 21.57
N LEU A 195 27.01 -3.18 21.06
CA LEU A 195 25.81 -3.10 21.87
C LEU A 195 25.89 -4.23 22.89
N ASP A 196 25.48 -3.93 24.11
CA ASP A 196 25.47 -4.94 25.15
C ASP A 196 24.44 -6.03 24.78
N PRO A 197 24.82 -7.31 24.71
CA PRO A 197 23.93 -8.36 24.19
C PRO A 197 22.68 -8.58 25.05
N GLU A 198 22.71 -8.20 26.33
CA GLU A 198 21.61 -8.32 27.29
C GLU A 198 20.82 -7.02 27.45
N GLY A 199 21.26 -5.93 26.84
CA GLY A 199 20.52 -4.67 26.80
C GLY A 199 21.03 -3.59 27.74
N GLU A 200 22.17 -3.75 28.41
CA GLU A 200 22.66 -2.79 29.41
C GLU A 200 22.73 -1.35 28.83
N GLY A 201 22.04 -0.41 29.49
CA GLY A 201 21.97 1.00 29.07
C GLY A 201 21.01 1.26 27.90
N THR A 202 20.23 0.27 27.48
CA THR A 202 19.11 0.42 26.55
C THR A 202 17.88 0.87 27.33
N VAL A 203 17.20 1.92 26.86
CA VAL A 203 15.88 2.31 27.38
C VAL A 203 14.87 2.13 26.27
N ALA A 204 13.91 1.23 26.47
CA ALA A 204 12.83 0.93 25.55
C ALA A 204 11.54 1.61 26.01
N VAL A 205 11.06 2.59 25.25
CA VAL A 205 9.77 3.22 25.49
C VAL A 205 8.71 2.53 24.63
N VAL A 206 7.63 2.07 25.26
CA VAL A 206 6.55 1.33 24.60
C VAL A 206 5.24 2.09 24.79
N ASP A 207 4.59 2.47 23.69
CA ASP A 207 3.26 3.09 23.73
C ASP A 207 2.19 2.00 23.94
N SER A 208 1.59 1.95 25.12
CA SER A 208 0.58 0.95 25.49
C SER A 208 -0.72 1.08 24.69
N SER A 209 -0.95 2.22 24.02
CA SER A 209 -2.07 2.39 23.09
C SER A 209 -1.83 1.75 21.71
N ALA A 210 -0.58 1.36 21.42
CA ALA A 210 -0.21 0.71 20.18
C ALA A 210 -0.69 -0.76 20.17
N GLY A 211 -1.16 -1.22 19.00
CA GLY A 211 -1.99 -2.43 18.91
C GLY A 211 -1.40 -3.74 19.46
N ASP A 212 -0.07 -3.89 19.50
CA ASP A 212 0.61 -5.11 19.98
C ASP A 212 1.61 -4.80 21.13
N ALA A 213 1.39 -3.71 21.86
CA ALA A 213 2.34 -3.19 22.85
C ALA A 213 2.79 -4.22 23.90
N ALA A 214 1.86 -4.97 24.48
CA ALA A 214 2.17 -5.98 25.51
C ALA A 214 3.06 -7.12 24.99
N SER A 215 2.82 -7.58 23.76
CA SER A 215 3.64 -8.60 23.11
C SER A 215 5.04 -8.06 22.80
N VAL A 216 5.12 -6.82 22.33
CA VAL A 216 6.40 -6.14 22.04
C VAL A 216 7.22 -5.95 23.31
N ALA A 217 6.61 -5.44 24.39
CA ALA A 217 7.27 -5.28 25.68
C ALA A 217 7.77 -6.63 26.23
N GLY A 218 6.94 -7.67 26.19
CA GLY A 218 7.34 -9.02 26.60
C GLY A 218 8.49 -9.60 25.78
N THR A 219 8.49 -9.37 24.46
CA THR A 219 9.56 -9.81 23.55
C THR A 219 10.87 -9.09 23.85
N LEU A 220 10.82 -7.77 24.05
CA LEU A 220 11.99 -6.97 24.39
C LEU A 220 12.55 -7.39 25.75
N GLY A 221 11.72 -7.53 26.78
CA GLY A 221 12.17 -7.92 28.12
C GLY A 221 12.73 -9.33 28.20
N ALA A 222 12.17 -10.28 27.42
CA ALA A 222 12.71 -11.63 27.36
C ALA A 222 14.05 -11.70 26.60
N ALA A 223 14.27 -10.85 25.61
CA ALA A 223 15.46 -10.87 24.78
C ALA A 223 16.58 -9.93 25.26
N LEU A 224 16.24 -8.87 25.97
CA LEU A 224 17.14 -7.84 26.49
C LEU A 224 16.83 -7.65 28.00
N PRO A 225 17.21 -8.61 28.86
CA PRO A 225 16.83 -8.61 30.27
C PRO A 225 17.35 -7.41 31.07
N ASP A 226 18.44 -6.78 30.63
CA ASP A 226 19.05 -5.61 31.28
C ASP A 226 18.57 -4.27 30.68
N ALA A 227 17.66 -4.31 29.70
CA ALA A 227 17.04 -3.11 29.16
C ALA A 227 15.96 -2.55 30.11
N GLU A 228 15.94 -1.23 30.27
CA GLU A 228 14.87 -0.55 30.99
C GLU A 228 13.63 -0.43 30.08
N ILE A 229 12.51 -1.03 30.46
CA ILE A 229 11.24 -0.92 29.72
C ILE A 229 10.33 0.11 30.38
N VAL A 230 9.98 1.14 29.62
CA VAL A 230 9.07 2.23 30.02
C VAL A 230 7.79 2.10 29.21
N GLU A 231 6.76 1.52 29.81
CA GLU A 231 5.41 1.49 29.23
C GLU A 231 4.70 2.83 29.49
N VAL A 232 4.16 3.42 28.42
CA VAL A 232 3.47 4.72 28.45
C VAL A 232 1.97 4.50 28.29
N GLU A 233 1.23 4.78 29.36
CA GLU A 233 -0.21 4.62 29.39
C GLU A 233 -0.94 5.60 28.44
N PRO A 234 -2.10 5.21 27.89
CA PRO A 234 -2.90 6.09 27.04
C PRO A 234 -3.23 7.42 27.75
N GLY A 235 -2.92 8.54 27.07
CA GLY A 235 -3.18 9.89 27.59
C GLY A 235 -2.01 10.50 28.38
N ALA A 236 -0.95 9.75 28.65
CA ALA A 236 0.30 10.30 29.16
C ALA A 236 1.06 11.09 28.06
N ASP A 237 1.96 11.98 28.48
CA ASP A 237 2.80 12.74 27.54
C ASP A 237 3.92 11.85 26.98
N LEU A 238 3.67 11.30 25.80
CA LEU A 238 4.60 10.43 25.09
C LEU A 238 5.91 11.14 24.71
N ALA A 239 5.85 12.43 24.35
CA ALA A 239 7.03 13.20 23.96
C ALA A 239 7.96 13.40 25.16
N ASP A 240 7.40 13.69 26.33
CA ASP A 240 8.12 13.83 27.58
C ASP A 240 8.71 12.49 28.09
N ALA A 241 7.98 11.38 27.94
CA ALA A 241 8.51 10.04 28.23
C ALA A 241 9.73 9.69 27.36
N VAL A 242 9.65 9.95 26.06
CA VAL A 242 10.75 9.73 25.11
C VAL A 242 11.95 10.63 25.42
N ARG A 243 11.72 11.91 25.73
CA ARG A 243 12.79 12.86 26.12
C ARG A 243 13.53 12.40 27.37
N ARG A 244 12.81 12.00 28.41
CA ARG A 244 13.43 11.44 29.62
C ARG A 244 14.27 10.21 29.29
N ALA A 245 13.71 9.27 28.52
CA ALA A 245 14.41 8.05 28.10
C ALA A 245 15.71 8.38 27.34
N ALA A 246 15.63 9.25 26.34
CA ALA A 246 16.77 9.68 25.53
C ALA A 246 17.92 10.25 26.37
N SER A 247 17.61 11.03 27.41
CA SER A 247 18.63 11.70 28.25
C SER A 247 19.58 10.76 29.02
N ARG A 248 19.18 9.49 29.23
CA ARG A 248 19.97 8.49 29.97
C ARG A 248 20.31 7.23 29.16
N ALA A 249 19.74 7.10 27.96
CA ALA A 249 19.90 5.93 27.12
C ALA A 249 21.25 5.94 26.38
N LYS A 250 21.99 4.84 26.47
CA LYS A 250 23.08 4.52 25.52
C LYS A 250 22.49 4.08 24.18
N VAL A 251 21.36 3.38 24.21
CA VAL A 251 20.51 3.05 23.04
C VAL A 251 19.06 3.36 23.39
N LEU A 252 18.39 4.14 22.55
CA LEU A 252 16.97 4.42 22.71
C LEU A 252 16.19 3.45 21.82
N ALA A 253 15.31 2.64 22.40
CA ALA A 253 14.35 1.85 21.65
C ALA A 253 12.96 2.47 21.76
N VAL A 254 12.23 2.56 20.65
CA VAL A 254 10.84 3.06 20.66
C VAL A 254 9.91 2.08 19.96
N ALA A 255 8.84 1.71 20.65
CA ALA A 255 7.80 0.81 20.18
C ALA A 255 6.47 1.57 20.11
N GLY A 256 6.15 2.13 18.95
CA GLY A 256 4.93 2.91 18.75
C GLY A 256 4.70 3.35 17.30
N GLY A 257 3.82 4.34 17.12
CA GLY A 257 3.53 4.95 15.83
C GLY A 257 4.66 5.84 15.28
N ASP A 258 4.46 6.35 14.05
CA ASP A 258 5.44 7.24 13.41
C ASP A 258 5.63 8.57 14.21
N ASP A 259 4.66 8.98 15.02
CA ASP A 259 4.74 10.12 15.95
C ASP A 259 5.80 9.90 17.04
N MET A 260 5.78 8.74 17.68
CA MET A 260 6.78 8.35 18.69
C MET A 260 8.19 8.29 18.11
N VAL A 261 8.32 7.73 16.90
CA VAL A 261 9.60 7.69 16.16
C VAL A 261 10.13 9.09 15.92
N ASN A 262 9.25 10.06 15.65
CA ASN A 262 9.66 11.42 15.43
C ASN A 262 10.08 12.15 16.71
N PHE A 263 9.42 11.90 17.85
CA PHE A 263 9.92 12.39 19.13
C PHE A 263 11.30 11.80 19.42
N ALA A 264 11.49 10.50 19.17
CA ALA A 264 12.78 9.85 19.39
C ALA A 264 13.86 10.44 18.48
N ALA A 265 13.54 10.66 17.20
CA ALA A 265 14.44 11.30 16.25
C ALA A 265 14.77 12.74 16.63
N GLN A 266 13.80 13.51 17.15
CA GLN A 266 14.03 14.89 17.62
C GLN A 266 15.06 14.92 18.75
N GLU A 267 14.99 13.98 19.68
CA GLU A 267 15.86 13.93 20.88
C GLU A 267 17.25 13.35 20.60
N THR A 268 17.38 12.47 19.59
CA THR A 268 18.63 11.76 19.30
C THR A 268 19.39 12.31 18.09
N ALA A 269 18.75 13.10 17.22
CA ALA A 269 19.40 13.63 16.03
C ALA A 269 20.53 14.64 16.36
N GLY A 270 21.72 14.37 15.81
CA GLY A 270 22.96 15.09 16.06
C GLY A 270 23.76 14.53 17.24
N GLY A 271 23.22 13.56 17.97
CA GLY A 271 23.87 12.88 19.07
C GLY A 271 24.57 11.58 18.67
N VAL A 272 25.00 10.83 19.70
CA VAL A 272 25.66 9.53 19.56
C VAL A 272 24.77 8.35 19.95
N THR A 273 23.58 8.60 20.51
CA THR A 273 22.62 7.58 20.94
C THR A 273 21.93 6.96 19.73
N PRO A 274 22.14 5.66 19.42
CA PRO A 274 21.44 4.99 18.33
C PRO A 274 19.97 4.76 18.69
N LEU A 275 19.12 4.86 17.67
CA LEU A 275 17.69 4.60 17.76
C LEU A 275 17.35 3.19 17.21
N LEU A 276 16.78 2.34 18.06
CA LEU A 276 16.12 1.10 17.65
C LEU A 276 14.62 1.36 17.47
N VAL A 277 14.11 1.16 16.26
CA VAL A 277 12.68 1.36 15.96
C VAL A 277 11.98 0.01 15.93
N VAL A 278 11.08 -0.19 16.89
CA VAL A 278 10.33 -1.44 17.06
C VAL A 278 8.90 -1.24 16.55
N PRO A 279 8.43 -2.01 15.57
CA PRO A 279 7.10 -1.83 15.02
C PRO A 279 6.02 -2.30 16.01
N ALA A 280 5.33 -1.35 16.66
CA ALA A 280 4.13 -1.61 17.46
C ALA A 280 2.91 -1.02 16.73
N GLY A 281 2.14 -1.86 16.02
CA GLY A 281 0.91 -1.47 15.35
C GLY A 281 0.93 -1.42 13.81
N THR A 282 -0.10 -0.78 13.21
CA THR A 282 -0.37 -0.89 11.76
C THR A 282 0.47 0.05 10.87
N THR A 283 1.05 1.10 11.46
CA THR A 283 1.73 2.23 10.78
C THR A 283 3.17 2.39 11.26
N GLY A 284 4.02 1.38 11.01
CA GLY A 284 5.48 1.50 11.13
C GLY A 284 6.11 1.81 9.78
N HIS A 285 5.90 3.01 9.21
CA HIS A 285 6.44 3.34 7.89
C HIS A 285 7.96 3.45 7.92
N PHE A 286 8.50 4.04 8.99
CA PHE A 286 9.94 4.19 9.16
C PHE A 286 10.63 2.85 9.46
N ALA A 287 10.12 2.06 10.42
CA ALA A 287 10.64 0.73 10.77
C ALA A 287 10.78 -0.18 9.54
N ARG A 288 9.75 -0.23 8.68
CA ARG A 288 9.77 -1.00 7.43
C ARG A 288 10.81 -0.49 6.44
N THR A 289 11.07 0.82 6.42
CA THR A 289 12.10 1.40 5.56
C THR A 289 13.50 0.97 6.01
N LEU A 290 13.68 0.76 7.31
CA LEU A 290 14.90 0.19 7.92
C LEU A 290 15.01 -1.33 7.73
N GLY A 291 13.92 -2.02 7.37
CA GLY A 291 13.90 -3.48 7.25
C GLY A 291 13.44 -4.23 8.48
N VAL A 292 12.78 -3.55 9.42
CA VAL A 292 12.27 -4.13 10.65
C VAL A 292 10.75 -4.20 10.56
N GLU A 293 10.19 -5.41 10.49
CA GLU A 293 8.75 -5.67 10.41
C GLU A 293 8.15 -6.28 11.69
N SER A 294 8.97 -6.78 12.61
CA SER A 294 8.52 -7.32 13.91
C SER A 294 9.45 -6.97 15.07
N ALA A 295 9.01 -7.24 16.31
CA ALA A 295 9.84 -7.06 17.50
C ALA A 295 11.05 -8.01 17.51
N GLU A 296 10.86 -9.25 17.05
CA GLU A 296 11.92 -10.24 16.91
C GLU A 296 12.99 -9.80 15.90
N GLU A 297 12.56 -9.22 14.77
CA GLU A 297 13.50 -8.64 13.80
C GLU A 297 14.24 -7.43 14.37
N ALA A 298 13.58 -6.62 15.20
CA ALA A 298 14.23 -5.50 15.89
C ALA A 298 15.30 -5.99 16.89
N VAL A 299 14.99 -7.04 17.65
CA VAL A 299 15.94 -7.70 18.56
C VAL A 299 17.10 -8.32 17.78
N ALA A 300 16.82 -8.98 16.64
CA ALA A 300 17.87 -9.53 15.78
C ALA A 300 18.79 -8.43 15.22
N ALA A 301 18.20 -7.29 14.81
CA ALA A 301 18.94 -6.11 14.39
C ALA A 301 19.78 -5.51 15.53
N TYR A 302 19.26 -5.51 16.76
CA TYR A 302 20.01 -5.08 17.94
C TYR A 302 21.23 -5.97 18.19
N ARG A 303 21.08 -7.29 18.13
CA ARG A 303 22.15 -8.24 18.46
C ARG A 303 23.24 -8.37 17.38
N GLY A 304 22.88 -8.23 16.11
CA GLY A 304 23.80 -8.53 15.00
C GLY A 304 23.69 -7.59 13.81
N GLY A 305 22.94 -6.50 13.93
CA GLY A 305 22.76 -5.51 12.88
C GLY A 305 23.80 -4.41 12.88
N ASP A 306 23.60 -3.47 11.95
CA ASP A 306 24.49 -2.32 11.75
C ASP A 306 23.87 -1.06 12.37
N VAL A 307 24.72 -0.25 13.00
CA VAL A 307 24.39 1.15 13.31
C VAL A 307 24.73 1.98 12.09
N VAL A 308 23.72 2.62 11.50
CA VAL A 308 23.87 3.43 10.29
C VAL A 308 23.40 4.86 10.53
N ALA A 309 24.03 5.81 9.85
CA ALA A 309 23.60 7.19 9.87
C ALA A 309 22.60 7.46 8.74
N VAL A 310 21.45 8.04 9.12
CA VAL A 310 20.38 8.44 8.21
C VAL A 310 20.07 9.92 8.38
N ASP A 311 19.49 10.49 7.34
CA ASP A 311 19.03 11.86 7.33
C ASP A 311 17.71 12.00 8.06
N VAL A 312 17.51 13.15 8.68
CA VAL A 312 16.18 13.64 9.08
C VAL A 312 15.90 14.98 8.39
N ALA A 313 14.64 15.36 8.38
CA ALA A 313 14.24 16.69 7.93
C ALA A 313 13.54 17.41 9.08
N GLU A 314 13.52 18.73 9.02
CA GLU A 314 12.95 19.59 10.04
C GLU A 314 12.01 20.59 9.38
N VAL A 315 10.93 20.96 10.08
CA VAL A 315 10.08 22.08 9.74
C VAL A 315 9.66 22.82 11.00
N ALA A 316 9.90 24.13 11.05
CA ALA A 316 9.56 24.97 12.20
C ALA A 316 10.01 24.37 13.56
N GLY A 317 11.26 23.89 13.63
CA GLY A 317 11.83 23.29 14.85
C GLY A 317 11.42 21.85 15.13
N ARG A 318 10.59 21.23 14.27
CA ARG A 318 10.04 19.88 14.46
C ARG A 318 10.61 18.89 13.44
N THR A 319 11.24 17.84 13.93
CA THR A 319 11.84 16.76 13.13
C THR A 319 10.77 15.87 12.50
N PHE A 320 11.00 15.42 11.27
CA PHE A 320 10.21 14.39 10.61
C PHE A 320 11.08 13.40 9.85
N VAL A 321 10.74 12.12 9.97
CA VAL A 321 11.52 11.03 9.38
C VAL A 321 10.96 10.55 8.06
N ASN A 322 9.67 10.78 7.74
CA ASN A 322 9.08 10.41 6.45
C ASN A 322 8.68 11.63 5.61
N THR A 323 7.52 12.23 5.87
CA THR A 323 6.93 13.27 5.03
C THR A 323 6.23 14.35 5.83
N ALA A 324 6.39 15.59 5.38
CA ALA A 324 5.55 16.70 5.78
C ALA A 324 4.71 17.18 4.59
N SER A 325 3.57 17.79 4.86
CA SER A 325 2.64 18.23 3.82
C SER A 325 1.84 19.46 4.22
N LEU A 326 1.43 20.23 3.21
CA LEU A 326 0.54 21.38 3.33
C LEU A 326 -0.62 21.29 2.34
N GLY A 327 -1.68 22.05 2.60
CA GLY A 327 -2.81 22.24 1.70
C GLY A 327 -3.98 21.31 2.02
N VAL A 328 -4.59 20.69 1.00
CA VAL A 328 -5.78 19.84 1.20
C VAL A 328 -5.52 18.52 1.92
N TYR A 329 -4.26 18.06 1.98
CA TYR A 329 -3.93 16.76 2.56
C TYR A 329 -4.27 16.65 4.06
N PRO A 330 -3.91 17.61 4.94
CA PRO A 330 -4.38 17.63 6.33
C PRO A 330 -5.90 17.47 6.48
N GLU A 331 -6.68 18.14 5.64
CA GLU A 331 -8.15 18.06 5.67
C GLU A 331 -8.64 16.67 5.23
N VAL A 332 -7.99 16.04 4.23
CA VAL A 332 -8.26 14.65 3.83
C VAL A 332 -7.96 13.68 4.98
N VAL A 333 -6.83 13.85 5.66
CA VAL A 333 -6.43 13.01 6.82
C VAL A 333 -7.46 13.13 7.94
N LYS A 334 -7.82 14.37 8.31
CA LYS A 334 -8.82 14.66 9.36
C LYS A 334 -10.19 14.06 9.03
N ARG A 335 -10.64 14.12 7.77
CA ARG A 335 -11.92 13.53 7.34
C ARG A 335 -11.88 12.00 7.26
N ARG A 336 -10.73 11.42 6.87
CA ARG A 336 -10.50 9.97 6.88
C ARG A 336 -10.61 9.43 8.29
N GLU A 337 -9.95 10.05 9.26
CA GLU A 337 -9.91 9.56 10.65
C GLU A 337 -11.29 9.49 11.30
N ARG A 338 -12.16 10.48 11.07
CA ARG A 338 -13.54 10.45 11.56
C ARG A 338 -14.35 9.25 11.06
N ARG A 339 -13.98 8.70 9.90
CA ARG A 339 -14.73 7.62 9.23
C ARG A 339 -14.00 6.28 9.25
N GLN A 340 -12.69 6.25 9.56
CA GLN A 340 -11.89 5.03 9.44
C GLN A 340 -12.39 3.91 10.36
N GLY A 341 -12.92 4.25 11.53
CA GLY A 341 -13.46 3.27 12.48
C GLY A 341 -14.72 2.54 11.97
N ARG A 342 -15.45 3.12 11.00
CA ARG A 342 -16.72 2.55 10.48
C ARG A 342 -16.56 1.80 9.18
N ILE A 343 -15.72 2.30 8.27
CA ILE A 343 -15.63 1.79 6.89
C ILE A 343 -14.21 1.34 6.51
N GLY A 344 -13.27 1.36 7.47
CA GLY A 344 -11.87 1.01 7.25
C GLY A 344 -11.06 2.13 6.57
N LYS A 345 -9.73 2.03 6.68
CA LYS A 345 -8.77 3.09 6.28
C LYS A 345 -8.88 3.49 4.80
N TRP A 346 -9.00 2.52 3.89
CA TRP A 346 -8.98 2.76 2.44
C TRP A 346 -10.30 3.33 1.90
N PRO A 347 -11.49 2.79 2.28
CA PRO A 347 -12.76 3.43 1.91
C PRO A 347 -12.92 4.81 2.54
N ALA A 348 -12.46 5.01 3.79
CA ALA A 348 -12.48 6.31 4.44
C ALA A 348 -11.59 7.34 3.71
N LEU A 349 -10.42 6.92 3.22
CA LEU A 349 -9.54 7.79 2.44
C LEU A 349 -10.19 8.20 1.11
N PHE A 350 -10.80 7.25 0.39
CA PHE A 350 -11.49 7.54 -0.87
C PHE A 350 -12.66 8.52 -0.67
N TRP A 351 -13.48 8.29 0.36
CA TRP A 351 -14.59 9.18 0.71
C TRP A 351 -14.10 10.58 1.11
N ALA A 352 -13.10 10.66 1.98
CA ALA A 352 -12.50 11.92 2.39
C ALA A 352 -11.96 12.71 1.19
N MET A 353 -11.29 12.05 0.26
CA MET A 353 -10.83 12.68 -0.98
C MET A 353 -12.00 13.16 -1.86
N ALA A 354 -13.03 12.35 -2.05
CA ALA A 354 -14.21 12.73 -2.85
C ALA A 354 -14.94 13.95 -2.27
N GLU A 355 -15.07 14.01 -0.94
CA GLU A 355 -15.71 15.12 -0.23
C GLU A 355 -14.86 16.40 -0.26
N VAL A 356 -13.53 16.27 -0.16
CA VAL A 356 -12.59 17.40 -0.26
C VAL A 356 -12.54 17.96 -1.68
N LEU A 357 -12.69 17.12 -2.69
CA LEU A 357 -12.61 17.50 -4.11
C LEU A 357 -13.97 17.76 -4.76
N GLY A 358 -15.07 17.45 -4.07
CA GLY A 358 -16.44 17.63 -4.54
C GLY A 358 -16.91 19.09 -4.57
N PRO A 359 -18.13 19.35 -5.06
CA PRO A 359 -18.77 20.66 -5.00
C PRO A 359 -18.89 21.11 -3.53
N GLY A 360 -18.37 22.29 -3.18
CA GLY A 360 -18.28 22.76 -1.79
C GLY A 360 -17.09 22.24 -0.97
N GLY A 361 -16.23 21.41 -1.58
CA GLY A 361 -14.97 20.95 -0.99
C GLY A 361 -13.91 22.05 -0.87
N ALA A 362 -12.74 21.67 -0.35
CA ALA A 362 -11.66 22.61 -0.05
C ALA A 362 -11.14 23.34 -1.30
N GLN A 363 -10.59 24.53 -1.09
CA GLN A 363 -10.06 25.38 -2.15
C GLN A 363 -8.53 25.32 -2.18
N PRO A 364 -7.90 25.57 -3.34
CA PRO A 364 -6.46 25.77 -3.42
C PRO A 364 -6.02 26.88 -2.48
N VAL A 365 -4.96 26.62 -1.72
CA VAL A 365 -4.36 27.58 -0.80
C VAL A 365 -3.40 28.48 -1.56
N ALA A 366 -3.47 29.78 -1.34
CA ALA A 366 -2.47 30.72 -1.83
C ALA A 366 -1.26 30.68 -0.90
N LEU A 367 -0.08 30.35 -1.44
CA LEU A 367 1.18 30.26 -0.72
C LEU A 367 2.26 31.00 -1.49
N VAL A 368 3.32 31.41 -0.80
CA VAL A 368 4.57 31.83 -1.42
C VAL A 368 5.57 30.70 -1.19
N VAL A 369 6.05 30.09 -2.27
CA VAL A 369 6.98 28.95 -2.24
C VAL A 369 8.30 29.40 -2.83
N ASP A 370 9.35 29.44 -2.02
CA ASP A 370 10.67 30.00 -2.35
C ASP A 370 10.57 31.39 -3.01
N GLY A 371 9.78 32.27 -2.38
CA GLY A 371 9.54 33.63 -2.87
C GLY A 371 8.57 33.75 -4.06
N VAL A 372 8.10 32.64 -4.63
CA VAL A 372 7.18 32.64 -5.78
C VAL A 372 5.72 32.44 -5.32
N PRO A 373 4.82 33.40 -5.53
CA PRO A 373 3.39 33.24 -5.24
C PRO A 373 2.76 32.14 -6.11
N ARG A 374 2.06 31.19 -5.47
CA ARG A 374 1.43 30.05 -6.12
C ARG A 374 0.10 29.71 -5.45
N ARG A 375 -0.86 29.26 -6.25
CA ARG A 375 -2.05 28.57 -5.73
C ARG A 375 -1.81 27.07 -5.80
N VAL A 376 -1.83 26.39 -4.66
CA VAL A 376 -1.53 24.96 -4.58
C VAL A 376 -2.69 24.19 -3.99
N TRP A 377 -2.91 22.99 -4.51
CA TRP A 377 -3.75 22.00 -3.83
C TRP A 377 -2.96 21.39 -2.68
N MET A 378 -1.75 20.90 -2.96
CA MET A 378 -0.91 20.30 -1.93
C MET A 378 0.56 20.48 -2.23
N ILE A 379 1.32 20.55 -1.15
CA ILE A 379 2.78 20.38 -1.15
C ILE A 379 3.07 19.16 -0.30
N VAL A 380 3.90 18.25 -0.79
CA VAL A 380 4.47 17.15 -0.01
C VAL A 380 5.98 17.29 -0.05
N VAL A 381 6.59 17.28 1.12
CA VAL A 381 8.03 17.33 1.33
C VAL A 381 8.44 16.00 1.94
N GLY A 382 9.17 15.19 1.18
CA GLY A 382 9.71 13.92 1.64
C GLY A 382 11.13 14.08 2.19
N ASN A 383 11.43 13.39 3.29
CA ASN A 383 12.80 13.22 3.77
C ASN A 383 13.51 12.17 2.90
N CYS A 384 14.43 12.60 2.04
CA CYS A 384 15.05 11.82 0.96
C CYS A 384 14.14 11.59 -0.24
N ARG A 385 14.73 11.15 -1.36
CA ARG A 385 14.05 10.91 -2.61
C ARG A 385 13.08 9.73 -2.53
N TYR A 386 11.80 10.02 -2.76
CA TYR A 386 10.78 8.99 -2.91
C TYR A 386 10.68 8.50 -4.35
N GLU A 387 10.64 7.19 -4.53
CA GLU A 387 10.23 6.57 -5.78
C GLU A 387 8.70 6.56 -5.88
N ALA A 388 8.19 7.12 -6.98
CA ALA A 388 6.78 7.05 -7.31
C ALA A 388 6.55 5.89 -8.30
N ARG A 389 6.37 4.67 -7.78
CA ARG A 389 5.70 3.60 -8.54
C ARG A 389 4.21 3.63 -8.16
N GLY A 390 3.44 4.52 -8.80
CA GLY A 390 1.99 4.63 -8.58
C GLY A 390 1.49 5.97 -8.06
N ALA A 391 0.27 5.96 -7.50
CA ALA A 391 -0.47 7.15 -7.07
C ALA A 391 0.14 7.91 -5.88
N ALA A 392 1.01 7.28 -5.09
CA ALA A 392 1.58 7.86 -3.87
C ALA A 392 3.12 7.66 -3.80
N PRO A 393 3.86 8.63 -3.22
CA PRO A 393 5.25 8.42 -2.80
C PRO A 393 5.26 7.36 -1.69
N THR A 394 5.85 6.20 -1.95
CA THR A 394 5.74 5.06 -1.02
C THR A 394 7.08 4.47 -0.60
N ARG A 395 8.16 4.71 -1.36
CA ARG A 395 9.45 4.06 -1.12
C ARG A 395 10.61 5.04 -1.22
N ARG A 396 11.61 4.88 -0.37
CA ARG A 396 12.93 5.53 -0.47
C ARG A 396 13.97 4.49 -0.78
N GLN A 397 14.87 4.77 -1.73
CA GLN A 397 16.02 3.89 -2.00
C GLN A 397 17.23 4.19 -1.12
N ARG A 398 17.32 5.43 -0.64
CA ARG A 398 18.40 5.95 0.20
C ARG A 398 17.79 6.72 1.36
N LEU A 399 18.46 6.65 2.49
CA LEU A 399 18.14 7.41 3.69
C LEU A 399 19.19 8.50 3.98
N GLU A 400 20.21 8.61 3.13
CA GLU A 400 21.42 9.43 3.33
C GLU A 400 21.76 10.31 2.11
N ASP A 401 20.74 10.77 1.36
CA ASP A 401 20.93 11.52 0.11
C ASP A 401 21.12 13.03 0.29
N GLY A 402 20.93 13.56 1.50
CA GLY A 402 21.10 14.97 1.81
C GLY A 402 20.06 15.89 1.16
N LEU A 403 18.94 15.35 0.65
CA LEU A 403 17.93 16.12 -0.08
C LEU A 403 16.52 15.91 0.48
N LEU A 404 15.70 16.95 0.32
CA LEU A 404 14.24 16.92 0.42
C LEU A 404 13.65 16.61 -0.96
N ASP A 405 12.64 15.73 -1.02
CA ASP A 405 11.86 15.48 -2.23
C ASP A 405 10.60 16.36 -2.22
N ILE A 406 10.63 17.46 -2.96
CA ILE A 406 9.59 18.47 -2.93
C ILE A 406 8.64 18.25 -4.09
N ARG A 407 7.36 18.11 -3.76
CA ARG A 407 6.30 17.79 -4.71
C ARG A 407 5.16 18.77 -4.56
N VAL A 408 4.95 19.57 -5.59
CA VAL A 408 3.91 20.59 -5.61
C VAL A 408 2.86 20.23 -6.65
N LEU A 409 1.61 20.19 -6.21
CA LEU A 409 0.45 20.13 -7.09
C LEU A 409 -0.20 21.52 -7.12
N ALA A 410 0.13 22.28 -8.16
CA ALA A 410 -0.44 23.60 -8.39
C ALA A 410 -1.90 23.49 -8.84
N ALA A 411 -2.71 24.49 -8.47
CA ALA A 411 -4.02 24.66 -9.05
C ALA A 411 -3.90 25.18 -10.49
N ALA A 412 -4.81 24.71 -11.34
CA ALA A 412 -4.96 25.22 -12.70
C ALA A 412 -6.27 25.99 -12.79
N ASP A 413 -6.29 27.12 -13.48
CA ASP A 413 -7.47 27.98 -13.56
C ASP A 413 -8.64 27.36 -14.34
N ARG A 414 -8.42 26.29 -15.12
CA ARG A 414 -9.42 25.72 -16.05
C ARG A 414 -9.58 24.19 -16.03
N LEU A 415 -8.99 23.45 -15.09
CA LEU A 415 -9.11 21.98 -15.06
C LEU A 415 -10.21 21.51 -14.10
N PRO A 416 -11.07 20.54 -14.50
CA PRO A 416 -12.01 19.91 -13.57
C PRO A 416 -11.27 19.21 -12.42
N ARG A 417 -11.70 19.41 -11.16
CA ARG A 417 -11.15 18.76 -9.96
C ARG A 417 -11.00 17.25 -10.12
N LEU A 418 -11.95 16.63 -10.83
CA LEU A 418 -11.95 15.22 -11.19
C LEU A 418 -10.74 14.79 -12.03
N ARG A 419 -10.20 15.65 -12.92
CA ARG A 419 -9.03 15.31 -13.73
C ARG A 419 -7.75 15.30 -12.90
N VAL A 420 -7.59 16.25 -11.98
CA VAL A 420 -6.47 16.27 -11.03
C VAL A 420 -6.51 15.01 -10.14
N PHE A 421 -7.70 14.66 -9.66
CA PHE A 421 -7.96 13.44 -8.91
C PHE A 421 -7.62 12.16 -9.68
N LEU A 422 -8.10 12.03 -10.92
CA LEU A 422 -7.79 10.88 -11.77
C LEU A 422 -6.28 10.80 -12.09
N SER A 423 -5.59 11.93 -12.17
CA SER A 423 -4.14 11.98 -12.39
C SER A 423 -3.34 11.48 -11.18
N LEU A 424 -3.80 11.83 -9.96
CA LEU A 424 -3.31 11.29 -8.69
C LEU A 424 -3.53 9.78 -8.63
N LEU A 425 -4.77 9.31 -8.83
CA LEU A 425 -5.11 7.87 -8.81
C LEU A 425 -4.36 7.05 -9.87
N ALA A 426 -4.13 7.62 -11.06
CA ALA A 426 -3.43 6.93 -12.14
C ALA A 426 -1.91 6.84 -11.93
N GLY A 427 -1.35 7.44 -10.86
CA GLY A 427 0.10 7.52 -10.66
C GLY A 427 0.83 8.25 -11.79
N ARG A 428 0.10 9.08 -12.53
CA ARG A 428 0.56 9.80 -13.73
C ARG A 428 0.67 11.31 -13.48
N VAL A 429 0.80 11.70 -12.22
CA VAL A 429 0.92 13.10 -11.78
C VAL A 429 2.08 13.80 -12.51
N LYS A 430 3.16 13.07 -12.79
CA LYS A 430 4.33 13.52 -13.58
C LYS A 430 4.03 13.99 -15.01
N LEU A 431 2.90 13.58 -15.60
CA LEU A 431 2.49 14.00 -16.95
C LEU A 431 1.65 15.28 -16.94
N SER A 432 1.28 15.80 -15.76
CA SER A 432 0.59 17.07 -15.64
C SER A 432 1.58 18.22 -15.55
N ARG A 433 1.42 19.23 -16.40
CA ARG A 433 2.16 20.51 -16.29
C ARG A 433 1.97 21.24 -14.95
N HIS A 434 0.97 20.84 -14.17
CA HIS A 434 0.64 21.41 -12.86
C HIS A 434 1.30 20.65 -11.70
N TYR A 435 1.97 19.56 -11.98
CA TYR A 435 2.81 18.85 -11.03
C TYR A 435 4.25 19.26 -11.23
N GLN A 436 4.88 19.70 -10.15
CA GLN A 436 6.31 20.01 -10.13
C GLN A 436 6.95 19.13 -9.08
N GLN A 437 8.11 18.58 -9.44
CA GLN A 437 8.95 17.79 -8.56
C GLN A 437 10.37 18.29 -8.71
N TRP A 438 11.00 18.64 -7.60
CA TRP A 438 12.41 18.94 -7.54
C TRP A 438 13.01 18.47 -6.22
N GLN A 439 14.33 18.53 -6.12
CA GLN A 439 15.06 18.21 -4.91
C GLN A 439 15.85 19.44 -4.48
N ALA A 440 15.88 19.69 -3.18
CA ALA A 440 16.66 20.75 -2.55
C ALA A 440 16.97 20.36 -1.10
N ASP A 441 17.96 21.00 -0.49
CA ASP A 441 18.27 20.85 0.94
C ASP A 441 17.34 21.67 1.83
N THR A 442 16.71 22.69 1.26
CA THR A 442 15.85 23.67 1.93
C THR A 442 14.62 24.00 1.09
N LEU A 443 13.54 24.38 1.76
CA LEU A 443 12.30 24.89 1.12
C LEU A 443 11.65 25.91 2.06
N ARG A 444 11.30 27.08 1.52
CA ARG A 444 10.58 28.12 2.27
C ARG A 444 9.16 28.24 1.80
N VAL A 445 8.22 28.16 2.74
CA VAL A 445 6.79 28.31 2.46
C VAL A 445 6.20 29.34 3.41
N SER A 446 5.55 30.37 2.89
CA SER A 446 4.78 31.32 3.69
C SER A 446 3.34 31.45 3.18
N SER A 447 2.44 31.83 4.09
CA SER A 447 1.05 32.12 3.74
C SER A 447 0.80 33.63 3.77
N PRO A 448 0.20 34.23 2.71
CA PRO A 448 -0.26 35.61 2.76
C PRO A 448 -1.27 35.89 3.88
N SER A 449 -1.99 34.88 4.36
CA SER A 449 -2.91 35.01 5.51
C SER A 449 -2.20 35.00 6.87
N GLY A 450 -0.89 34.80 6.90
CA GLY A 450 -0.09 34.73 8.12
C GLY A 450 -0.21 33.43 8.90
N ARG A 451 -0.97 32.44 8.43
CA ARG A 451 -1.10 31.11 9.07
C ARG A 451 -0.90 29.97 8.08
N LEU A 452 -0.15 28.95 8.49
CA LEU A 452 0.11 27.73 7.74
C LEU A 452 -0.33 26.51 8.54
N ALA A 453 -1.27 25.75 7.99
CA ALA A 453 -1.62 24.42 8.51
C ALA A 453 -0.71 23.37 7.87
N LEU A 454 0.07 22.69 8.71
CA LEU A 454 1.04 21.67 8.35
C LEU A 454 0.59 20.32 8.88
N ALA A 455 0.92 19.25 8.15
CA ALA A 455 0.83 17.88 8.65
C ALA A 455 2.18 17.18 8.48
N ARG A 456 2.64 16.51 9.52
CA ARG A 456 3.94 15.85 9.62
C ARG A 456 3.73 14.43 10.10
N ASP A 457 4.03 13.46 9.24
CA ASP A 457 3.85 12.02 9.50
C ASP A 457 2.47 11.63 10.06
N GLY A 458 1.43 12.44 9.79
CA GLY A 458 0.05 12.22 10.25
C GLY A 458 -0.43 13.19 11.33
N GLU A 459 0.47 13.88 12.03
CA GLU A 459 0.15 14.87 13.06
C GLU A 459 -0.01 16.27 12.44
N THR A 460 -1.04 17.02 12.83
CA THR A 460 -1.29 18.38 12.30
C THR A 460 -0.93 19.47 13.30
N PHE A 461 -0.28 20.54 12.86
CA PHE A 461 0.01 21.72 13.66
C PHE A 461 -0.05 23.00 12.81
N GLU A 462 -0.13 24.16 13.46
CA GLU A 462 -0.13 25.46 12.79
C GLU A 462 1.16 26.22 13.07
N VAL A 463 1.63 26.95 12.06
CA VAL A 463 2.79 27.86 12.14
C VAL A 463 2.35 29.25 11.69
N SER A 464 2.80 30.26 12.42
CA SER A 464 2.56 31.67 12.09
C SER A 464 3.62 32.17 11.11
N GLY A 465 3.18 32.79 10.02
CA GLY A 465 4.05 33.42 9.02
C GLY A 465 4.67 32.44 8.02
N GLU A 466 5.94 32.12 8.23
CA GLU A 466 6.79 31.33 7.33
C GLU A 466 7.24 30.03 8.00
N ALA A 467 7.24 28.95 7.24
CA ALA A 467 7.79 27.66 7.62
C ALA A 467 8.97 27.34 6.70
N GLU A 468 10.15 27.22 7.28
CA GLU A 468 11.35 26.73 6.61
C GLU A 468 11.47 25.22 6.85
N PHE A 469 11.59 24.48 5.75
CA PHE A 469 11.95 23.08 5.75
C PHE A 469 13.44 22.97 5.52
N THR A 470 14.13 22.21 6.36
CA THR A 470 15.57 22.00 6.25
C THR A 470 15.91 20.53 6.34
N LYS A 471 16.94 20.12 5.62
CA LYS A 471 17.52 18.79 5.71
C LYS A 471 18.63 18.78 6.76
N ARG A 472 18.69 17.71 7.57
CA ARG A 472 19.81 17.41 8.46
C ARG A 472 20.46 16.09 8.02
N PRO A 473 21.52 16.15 7.19
CA PRO A 473 22.13 14.95 6.64
C PRO A 473 22.82 14.11 7.71
N ARG A 474 22.64 12.79 7.67
CA ARG A 474 23.32 11.79 8.51
C ARG A 474 23.34 12.12 10.00
N SER A 475 22.29 12.77 10.50
CA SER A 475 22.22 13.23 11.88
C SER A 475 21.58 12.22 12.82
N LEU A 476 20.83 11.24 12.32
CA LEU A 476 20.19 10.23 13.16
C LEU A 476 20.92 8.89 13.00
N LEU A 477 21.38 8.34 14.11
CA LEU A 477 21.91 6.98 14.15
C LEU A 477 20.76 6.01 14.37
N VAL A 478 20.63 5.00 13.52
CA VAL A 478 19.58 3.98 13.62
C VAL A 478 20.18 2.58 13.56
N ILE A 479 19.58 1.65 14.29
CA ILE A 479 19.93 0.22 14.24
C ILE A 479 19.04 -0.47 13.21
N ARG A 480 19.64 -1.28 12.34
CA ARG A 480 18.91 -2.06 11.33
C ARG A 480 19.53 -3.46 11.12
N PRO A 481 18.80 -4.43 10.53
CA PRO A 481 19.35 -5.74 10.21
C PRO A 481 20.62 -5.63 9.34
N GLY A 482 21.58 -6.52 9.59
CA GLY A 482 22.82 -6.64 8.81
C GLY A 482 22.54 -6.92 7.33
N GLY A 483 23.34 -6.31 6.45
CA GLY A 483 23.18 -6.35 4.99
C GLY A 483 23.61 -7.65 4.31
#